data_AF-A0A0B1RDP1-F1
#
_entry.id   AF-A0A0B1RDP1-F1
#
_cell.length_a   1.000
_cell.length_b   1.000
_cell.length_c   1.000
_cell.angle_alpha   90.00
_cell.angle_beta   90.00
_cell.angle_gamma   90.00
#
_symmetry.space_group_name_H-M   'P 1'
#
loop_
_entity.id
_entity.type
_entity.pdbx_description
1 polymer ?
#
loop_
_entity_poly.entity_id
_entity_poly.type
_entity_poly.pdbx_seq_one_letter_code
_entity_poly.pdbx_strand_id
1 'polypeptide(L)'
;MKKALQAATILAAMTLSTPLLAKTFVYVSEADDGTIARYTLNDQTGALQLLGRTPAGGKVMPMALSADSQHLYAAIRSKPLKLVSWHIDRATGDLSKTGEVAAAASYPYISTDKQGHFLLGASYDGDVVHVYRLAKDGKIIAPAVGSYKTGHAAHSVIVDDAGQTAYVGNLGTDRVLQLKLSSEGELSALANGYVKTEAGNGPRHSVLSPDQRYLYNVGEMGGIITQFRRNEQGELSKVGETPNAVAAEYKLQHGHERPAGYSDTTPRIWSADIHLTPNGHFLYVSERTSSTLTGYRVNSADGKLTLIGSWPVEKQPRSFAITQDGRWLVASGEKSQVTGSYDIDAESGALKRVGEAPAGGDANWVTIVSD
;
A
#
# COMPACT_ATOMS: atom_id res chain seq x y z
N MET A 1 71.06 -36.24 -30.12
CA MET A 1 70.02 -36.44 -29.07
C MET A 1 69.88 -35.14 -28.27
N LYS A 2 68.88 -34.32 -28.55
CA LYS A 2 68.47 -33.18 -27.70
C LYS A 2 66.95 -33.21 -27.61
N LYS A 3 66.39 -33.56 -26.44
CA LYS A 3 64.96 -33.48 -26.15
C LYS A 3 64.68 -32.11 -25.56
N ALA A 4 63.81 -31.34 -26.20
CA ALA A 4 63.22 -30.12 -25.65
C ALA A 4 61.92 -30.51 -24.93
N LEU A 5 61.76 -30.08 -23.68
CA LEU A 5 60.56 -30.25 -22.87
C LEU A 5 59.71 -28.98 -23.06
N GLN A 6 58.55 -29.08 -23.70
CA GLN A 6 57.54 -28.01 -23.70
C GLN A 6 56.57 -28.26 -22.54
N ALA A 7 56.56 -27.36 -21.57
CA ALA A 7 55.53 -27.31 -20.54
C ALA A 7 54.32 -26.55 -21.11
N ALA A 8 53.16 -27.23 -21.18
CA ALA A 8 51.89 -26.61 -21.52
C ALA A 8 51.21 -26.15 -20.24
N THR A 9 51.10 -24.83 -20.06
CA THR A 9 50.32 -24.22 -18.97
C THR A 9 48.86 -24.18 -19.39
N ILE A 10 48.01 -25.00 -18.77
CA ILE A 10 46.56 -24.91 -18.93
C ILE A 10 46.06 -23.77 -18.03
N LEU A 11 45.62 -22.68 -18.64
CA LEU A 11 44.95 -21.58 -17.93
C LEU A 11 43.46 -21.94 -17.82
N ALA A 12 43.02 -22.37 -16.64
CA ALA A 12 41.60 -22.57 -16.35
C ALA A 12 40.92 -21.19 -16.20
N ALA A 13 40.07 -20.82 -17.15
CA ALA A 13 39.22 -19.65 -17.04
C ALA A 13 38.10 -19.94 -16.03
N MET A 14 38.23 -19.44 -14.80
CA MET A 14 37.12 -19.38 -13.86
C MET A 14 36.17 -18.26 -14.31
N THR A 15 35.05 -18.64 -14.93
CA THR A 15 33.93 -17.73 -15.13
C THR A 15 33.31 -17.43 -13.76
N LEU A 16 33.64 -16.27 -13.20
CA LEU A 16 32.91 -15.71 -12.07
C LEU A 16 31.49 -15.38 -12.54
N SER A 17 30.53 -16.27 -12.28
CA SER A 17 29.11 -15.92 -12.33
C SER A 17 28.88 -14.91 -11.21
N THR A 18 28.79 -13.62 -11.55
CA THR A 18 28.26 -12.63 -10.61
C THR A 18 26.86 -13.09 -10.24
N PRO A 19 26.54 -13.36 -8.96
CA PRO A 19 25.17 -13.64 -8.59
C PRO A 19 24.34 -12.44 -9.07
N LEU A 20 23.30 -12.73 -9.87
CA LEU A 20 22.32 -11.73 -10.21
C LEU A 20 21.70 -11.30 -8.87
N LEU A 21 22.09 -10.14 -8.36
CA LEU A 21 21.44 -9.59 -7.18
C LEU A 21 19.96 -9.45 -7.54
N ALA A 22 19.09 -9.99 -6.67
CA ALA A 22 17.67 -9.72 -6.73
C ALA A 22 17.47 -8.21 -6.93
N LYS A 23 16.59 -7.83 -7.85
CA LYS A 23 16.27 -6.42 -8.08
C LYS A 23 14.96 -6.09 -7.39
N THR A 24 15.01 -5.10 -6.53
CA THR A 24 13.81 -4.46 -5.98
C THR A 24 13.48 -3.21 -6.80
N PHE A 25 12.26 -3.16 -7.32
CA PHE A 25 11.68 -2.00 -7.99
C PHE A 25 10.62 -1.35 -7.13
N VAL A 26 10.61 -0.02 -7.14
CA VAL A 26 9.59 0.80 -6.48
C VAL A 26 8.81 1.55 -7.55
N TYR A 27 7.49 1.52 -7.46
CA TYR A 27 6.59 2.31 -8.28
C TYR A 27 5.91 3.36 -7.40
N VAL A 28 5.97 4.62 -7.84
CA VAL A 28 5.31 5.74 -7.16
C VAL A 28 4.36 6.44 -8.12
N SER A 29 3.11 6.60 -7.70
CA SER A 29 2.12 7.38 -8.44
C SER A 29 2.38 8.88 -8.23
N GLU A 30 2.61 9.62 -9.31
CA GLU A 30 2.80 11.08 -9.35
C GLU A 30 1.54 11.71 -9.99
N ALA A 31 0.53 11.99 -9.16
CA ALA A 31 -0.83 12.20 -9.66
C ALA A 31 -1.03 13.50 -10.44
N ASP A 32 -0.32 14.57 -10.06
CA ASP A 32 -0.40 15.86 -10.77
C ASP A 32 0.33 15.81 -12.12
N ASP A 33 1.38 15.00 -12.22
CA ASP A 33 2.14 14.79 -13.45
C ASP A 33 1.47 13.74 -14.36
N GLY A 34 0.58 12.91 -13.81
CA GLY A 34 -0.09 11.83 -14.51
C GLY A 34 0.86 10.70 -14.91
N THR A 35 1.88 10.46 -14.10
CA THR A 35 2.93 9.46 -14.34
C THR A 35 3.05 8.47 -13.19
N ILE A 36 3.57 7.29 -13.50
CA ILE A 36 4.07 6.32 -12.52
C ILE A 36 5.59 6.35 -12.61
N ALA A 37 6.27 6.88 -11.60
CA ALA A 37 7.72 6.83 -11.49
C ALA A 37 8.19 5.44 -11.08
N ARG A 38 9.28 4.99 -11.68
CA ARG A 38 9.97 3.75 -11.34
C ARG A 38 11.35 4.04 -10.78
N TYR A 39 11.67 3.38 -9.67
CA TYR A 39 12.97 3.40 -9.04
C TYR A 39 13.54 1.99 -8.93
N THR A 40 14.86 1.87 -8.92
CA THR A 40 15.52 0.70 -8.31
C THR A 40 15.83 1.03 -6.86
N LEU A 41 15.67 0.04 -5.99
CA LEU A 41 16.14 0.05 -4.62
C LEU A 41 17.35 -0.87 -4.53
N ASN A 42 18.45 -0.39 -3.96
CA ASN A 42 19.61 -1.22 -3.67
C ASN A 42 19.33 -2.04 -2.40
N ASP A 43 19.25 -3.37 -2.51
CA ASP A 43 18.87 -4.22 -1.37
C ASP A 43 19.89 -4.24 -0.23
N GLN A 44 21.15 -3.85 -0.48
CA GLN A 44 22.19 -3.79 0.53
C GLN A 44 22.19 -2.47 1.29
N THR A 45 21.97 -1.36 0.59
CA THR A 45 22.15 0.00 1.14
C THR A 45 20.85 0.78 1.31
N GLY A 46 19.76 0.31 0.70
CA GLY A 46 18.47 1.02 0.62
C GLY A 46 18.49 2.22 -0.30
N ALA A 47 19.57 2.47 -1.05
CA ALA A 47 19.65 3.63 -1.94
C ALA A 47 18.61 3.54 -3.07
N LEU A 48 17.85 4.61 -3.28
CA LEU A 48 16.90 4.76 -4.39
C LEU A 48 17.57 5.43 -5.58
N GLN A 49 17.29 4.92 -6.78
CA GLN A 49 17.64 5.57 -8.03
C GLN A 49 16.45 5.59 -8.97
N LEU A 50 16.04 6.78 -9.40
CA LEU A 50 15.01 6.97 -10.41
C LEU A 50 15.49 6.39 -11.75
N LEU A 51 14.70 5.48 -12.32
CA LEU A 51 14.96 4.85 -13.61
C LEU A 51 14.17 5.50 -14.75
N GLY A 52 12.94 5.92 -14.48
CA GLY A 52 12.09 6.50 -15.51
C GLY A 52 10.66 6.73 -15.03
N ARG A 53 9.83 7.23 -15.94
CA ARG A 53 8.40 7.52 -15.71
C ARG A 53 7.56 6.93 -16.82
N THR A 54 6.46 6.30 -16.44
CA THR A 54 5.45 5.77 -17.38
C THR A 54 4.24 6.70 -17.39
N PRO A 55 3.84 7.27 -18.54
CA PRO A 55 2.60 8.03 -18.63
C PRO A 55 1.38 7.16 -18.32
N ALA A 56 0.55 7.59 -17.37
CA ALA A 56 -0.66 6.87 -16.98
C ALA A 56 -1.91 7.31 -17.75
N GLY A 57 -1.85 8.46 -18.43
CA GLY A 57 -2.95 8.99 -19.24
C GLY A 57 -4.01 9.76 -18.44
N GLY A 58 -3.67 10.23 -17.25
CA GLY A 58 -4.52 11.04 -16.36
C GLY A 58 -3.99 11.02 -14.93
N LYS A 59 -4.77 11.57 -13.98
CA LYS A 59 -4.43 11.56 -12.55
C LYS A 59 -4.48 10.14 -11.99
N VAL A 60 -3.36 9.43 -12.06
CA VAL A 60 -3.17 8.12 -11.43
C VAL A 60 -3.03 8.31 -9.93
N MET A 61 -3.66 7.42 -9.14
CA MET A 61 -3.52 7.44 -7.68
C MET A 61 -3.34 6.02 -7.15
N PRO A 62 -4.38 5.27 -6.72
CA PRO A 62 -4.11 4.00 -6.08
C PRO A 62 -3.60 2.99 -7.08
N MET A 63 -2.60 2.23 -6.65
CA MET A 63 -2.01 1.12 -7.38
C MET A 63 -2.12 -0.17 -6.57
N ALA A 64 -2.22 -1.31 -7.27
CA ALA A 64 -2.21 -2.64 -6.68
C ALA A 64 -1.44 -3.61 -7.58
N LEU A 65 -0.77 -4.59 -6.99
CA LEU A 65 -0.09 -5.66 -7.74
C LEU A 65 -1.01 -6.86 -7.93
N SER A 66 -0.80 -7.64 -8.99
CA SER A 66 -1.31 -9.01 -9.04
C SER A 66 -0.65 -9.88 -7.96
N ALA A 67 -1.29 -11.00 -7.61
CA ALA A 67 -0.79 -11.91 -6.59
C ALA A 67 0.63 -12.45 -6.88
N ASP A 68 0.96 -12.63 -8.17
CA ASP A 68 2.28 -13.06 -8.65
C ASP A 68 3.26 -11.90 -8.92
N SER A 69 2.85 -10.66 -8.64
CA SER A 69 3.60 -9.43 -8.89
C SER A 69 4.08 -9.24 -10.34
N GLN A 70 3.42 -9.88 -11.30
CA GLN A 70 3.70 -9.70 -12.74
C GLN A 70 2.93 -8.53 -13.36
N HIS A 71 1.86 -8.08 -12.70
CA HIS A 71 1.02 -7.00 -13.18
C HIS A 71 0.87 -5.88 -12.15
N LEU A 72 0.83 -4.66 -12.65
CA LEU A 72 0.45 -3.47 -11.90
C LEU A 72 -0.91 -3.00 -12.39
N TYR A 73 -1.81 -2.73 -11.46
CA TYR A 73 -3.11 -2.12 -11.69
C TYR A 73 -3.10 -0.71 -11.12
N ALA A 74 -3.73 0.25 -11.79
CA ALA A 74 -3.94 1.57 -11.23
C ALA A 74 -5.30 2.16 -11.60
N ALA A 75 -5.83 3.00 -10.71
CA ALA A 75 -7.01 3.81 -10.99
C ALA A 75 -6.62 5.21 -11.46
N ILE A 76 -7.20 5.64 -12.58
CA ILE A 76 -7.13 7.01 -13.08
C ILE A 76 -8.38 7.74 -12.61
N ARG A 77 -8.20 8.72 -11.73
CA ARG A 77 -9.28 9.44 -11.03
C ARG A 77 -9.69 10.75 -11.70
N SER A 78 -8.95 11.21 -12.71
CA SER A 78 -9.42 12.28 -13.61
C SER A 78 -10.38 11.74 -14.66
N LYS A 79 -11.40 12.50 -15.04
CA LYS A 79 -12.32 12.09 -16.12
C LYS A 79 -11.59 12.05 -17.49
N PRO A 80 -11.88 11.05 -18.36
CA PRO A 80 -12.72 9.89 -18.08
C PRO A 80 -12.04 8.90 -17.10
N LEU A 81 -12.82 8.41 -16.13
CA LEU A 81 -12.35 7.52 -15.08
C LEU A 81 -12.00 6.15 -15.66
N LYS A 82 -10.83 5.61 -15.30
CA LYS A 82 -10.31 4.36 -15.88
C LYS A 82 -9.66 3.47 -14.83
N LEU A 83 -9.67 2.18 -15.09
CA LEU A 83 -8.76 1.22 -14.50
C LEU A 83 -7.80 0.75 -15.59
N VAL A 84 -6.51 0.70 -15.29
CA VAL A 84 -5.45 0.37 -16.24
C VAL A 84 -4.61 -0.78 -15.71
N SER A 85 -4.25 -1.72 -16.59
CA SER A 85 -3.35 -2.83 -16.30
C SER A 85 -2.05 -2.67 -17.08
N TRP A 86 -0.92 -2.93 -16.41
CA TRP A 86 0.41 -3.04 -16.99
C TRP A 86 1.02 -4.40 -16.66
N HIS A 87 1.82 -4.93 -17.58
CA HIS A 87 2.78 -5.98 -17.31
C HIS A 87 4.08 -5.35 -16.79
N ILE A 88 4.72 -5.98 -15.82
CA ILE A 88 5.99 -5.58 -15.23
C ILE A 88 7.10 -6.42 -15.82
N ASP A 89 8.03 -5.81 -16.56
CA ASP A 89 9.28 -6.48 -16.92
C ASP A 89 10.10 -6.71 -15.63
N ARG A 90 10.27 -7.96 -15.20
CA ARG A 90 10.95 -8.26 -13.94
C ARG A 90 12.46 -8.00 -13.99
N ALA A 91 13.07 -7.87 -15.15
CA ALA A 91 14.50 -7.58 -15.28
C ALA A 91 14.83 -6.08 -15.24
N THR A 92 13.91 -5.23 -15.74
CA THR A 92 14.12 -3.77 -15.87
C THR A 92 13.16 -2.93 -15.03
N GLY A 93 12.05 -3.53 -14.60
CA GLY A 93 10.89 -2.90 -13.99
C GLY A 93 10.04 -2.07 -14.97
N ASP A 94 10.30 -2.13 -16.27
CA ASP A 94 9.49 -1.39 -17.25
C ASP A 94 8.02 -1.82 -17.22
N LEU A 95 7.12 -0.83 -17.30
CA LEU A 95 5.69 -1.05 -17.34
C LEU A 95 5.20 -1.02 -18.80
N SER A 96 4.67 -2.14 -19.27
CA SER A 96 4.06 -2.25 -20.59
C SER A 96 2.54 -2.33 -20.44
N LYS A 97 1.81 -1.35 -20.97
CA LYS A 97 0.34 -1.30 -20.83
C LYS A 97 -0.29 -2.51 -21.53
N THR A 98 -1.07 -3.31 -20.79
CA THR A 98 -1.74 -4.51 -21.30
C THR A 98 -3.24 -4.31 -21.54
N GLY A 99 -3.84 -3.31 -20.90
CA GLY A 99 -5.28 -3.08 -21.00
C GLY A 99 -5.74 -1.82 -20.27
N GLU A 100 -6.94 -1.38 -20.62
CA GLU A 100 -7.65 -0.28 -19.97
C GLU A 100 -9.14 -0.54 -20.11
N VAL A 101 -9.88 -0.28 -19.04
CA VAL A 101 -11.34 -0.31 -19.02
C VAL A 101 -11.90 0.95 -18.36
N ALA A 102 -13.14 1.31 -18.68
CA ALA A 102 -13.83 2.37 -17.96
C ALA A 102 -14.05 1.95 -16.50
N ALA A 103 -13.73 2.85 -15.57
CA ALA A 103 -14.03 2.63 -14.15
C ALA A 103 -15.49 3.04 -13.87
N ALA A 104 -16.23 2.19 -13.16
CA ALA A 104 -17.61 2.47 -12.77
C ALA A 104 -17.74 3.64 -11.77
N ALA A 105 -16.66 3.96 -11.04
CA ALA A 105 -16.60 5.09 -10.12
C ALA A 105 -15.16 5.61 -9.94
N SER A 106 -14.97 6.71 -9.21
CA SER A 106 -13.64 7.19 -8.81
C SER A 106 -13.19 6.40 -7.59
N TYR A 107 -12.04 5.73 -7.67
CA TYR A 107 -11.53 4.88 -6.59
C TYR A 107 -10.31 5.54 -5.93
N PRO A 108 -10.36 6.01 -4.67
CA PRO A 108 -9.16 6.36 -3.91
C PRO A 108 -8.34 5.15 -3.46
N TYR A 109 -8.86 3.93 -3.60
CA TYR A 109 -8.18 2.69 -3.19
C TYR A 109 -8.61 1.54 -4.08
N ILE A 110 -7.64 0.74 -4.52
CA ILE A 110 -7.85 -0.54 -5.18
C ILE A 110 -6.97 -1.61 -4.54
N SER A 111 -7.41 -2.86 -4.56
CA SER A 111 -6.62 -4.03 -4.14
C SER A 111 -6.99 -5.24 -4.98
N THR A 112 -6.07 -6.20 -5.05
CA THR A 112 -6.33 -7.52 -5.61
C THR A 112 -6.57 -8.52 -4.49
N ASP A 113 -7.30 -9.59 -4.78
CA ASP A 113 -7.29 -10.76 -3.91
C ASP A 113 -6.01 -11.60 -4.15
N LYS A 114 -5.60 -12.36 -3.14
CA LYS A 114 -4.38 -13.18 -3.22
C LYS A 114 -4.51 -14.40 -4.14
N GLN A 115 -5.73 -14.74 -4.59
CA GLN A 115 -5.96 -15.81 -5.55
C GLN A 115 -5.86 -15.32 -7.00
N GLY A 116 -5.73 -14.00 -7.23
CA GLY A 116 -5.56 -13.40 -8.55
C GLY A 116 -6.83 -13.41 -9.40
N HIS A 117 -8.00 -13.49 -8.77
CA HIS A 117 -9.28 -13.58 -9.46
C HIS A 117 -9.95 -12.22 -9.69
N PHE A 118 -9.67 -11.25 -8.83
CA PHE A 118 -10.43 -10.03 -8.68
C PHE A 118 -9.56 -8.81 -8.38
N LEU A 119 -10.01 -7.67 -8.91
CA LEU A 119 -9.60 -6.34 -8.49
C LEU A 119 -10.80 -5.65 -7.83
N LEU A 120 -10.64 -5.21 -6.60
CA LEU A 120 -11.66 -4.50 -5.84
C LEU A 120 -11.33 -3.01 -5.80
N GLY A 121 -12.36 -2.16 -5.86
CA GLY A 121 -12.21 -0.71 -5.76
C GLY A 121 -13.25 -0.12 -4.81
N ALA A 122 -12.77 0.56 -3.75
CA ALA A 122 -13.62 1.35 -2.86
C ALA A 122 -13.77 2.76 -3.44
N SER A 123 -15.00 3.27 -3.51
CA SER A 123 -15.29 4.60 -4.02
C SER A 123 -15.81 5.51 -2.91
N TYR A 124 -15.06 6.58 -2.66
CA TYR A 124 -15.36 7.56 -1.63
C TYR A 124 -16.64 8.32 -1.93
N ASP A 125 -16.68 9.01 -3.07
CA ASP A 125 -17.83 9.84 -3.47
C ASP A 125 -19.01 9.00 -3.97
N GLY A 126 -18.77 7.71 -4.25
CA GLY A 126 -19.77 6.79 -4.81
C GLY A 126 -20.46 5.90 -3.77
N ASP A 127 -20.02 5.91 -2.51
CA ASP A 127 -20.56 5.09 -1.41
C ASP A 127 -20.67 3.60 -1.76
N VAL A 128 -19.68 3.08 -2.48
CA VAL A 128 -19.73 1.75 -3.09
C VAL A 128 -18.36 1.10 -3.18
N VAL A 129 -18.34 -0.22 -2.98
CA VAL A 129 -17.24 -1.09 -3.41
C VAL A 129 -17.66 -1.82 -4.68
N HIS A 130 -16.77 -1.87 -5.66
CA HIS A 130 -16.93 -2.66 -6.88
C HIS A 130 -15.91 -3.79 -6.95
N VAL A 131 -16.27 -4.90 -7.59
CA VAL A 131 -15.41 -6.06 -7.85
C VAL A 131 -15.33 -6.28 -9.36
N TYR A 132 -14.13 -6.30 -9.91
CA TYR A 132 -13.86 -6.61 -11.32
C TYR A 132 -13.16 -7.96 -11.40
N ARG A 133 -13.48 -8.77 -12.41
CA ARG A 133 -12.75 -10.01 -12.65
C ARG A 133 -11.42 -9.72 -13.32
N LEU A 134 -10.38 -10.45 -12.93
CA LEU A 134 -9.09 -10.48 -13.61
C LEU A 134 -9.05 -11.67 -14.57
N ALA A 135 -8.64 -11.42 -15.80
CA ALA A 135 -8.32 -12.46 -16.76
C ALA A 135 -6.98 -13.13 -16.41
N LYS A 136 -6.77 -14.35 -16.92
CA LYS A 136 -5.51 -15.09 -16.70
C LYS A 136 -4.26 -14.37 -17.23
N ASP A 137 -4.42 -13.47 -18.20
CA ASP A 137 -3.34 -12.64 -18.75
C ASP A 137 -3.18 -11.30 -18.00
N GLY A 138 -3.79 -11.18 -16.83
CA GLY A 138 -3.72 -10.02 -15.96
C GLY A 138 -4.59 -8.85 -16.40
N LYS A 139 -5.41 -8.95 -17.45
CA LYS A 139 -6.32 -7.86 -17.86
C LYS A 139 -7.53 -7.76 -16.94
N ILE A 140 -8.00 -6.52 -16.74
CA ILE A 140 -9.24 -6.24 -16.02
C ILE A 140 -10.42 -6.48 -16.96
N ILE A 141 -11.43 -7.23 -16.51
CA ILE A 141 -12.67 -7.49 -17.25
C ILE A 141 -13.76 -6.55 -16.73
N ALA A 142 -14.34 -5.76 -17.63
CA ALA A 142 -15.48 -4.88 -17.37
C ALA A 142 -16.77 -5.44 -18.04
N PRO A 143 -17.97 -5.14 -17.50
CA PRO A 143 -18.23 -4.32 -16.30
C PRO A 143 -17.85 -5.05 -15.00
N ALA A 144 -17.93 -4.33 -13.86
CA ALA A 144 -17.78 -4.94 -12.55
C ALA A 144 -18.79 -6.09 -12.37
N VAL A 145 -18.33 -7.21 -11.80
CA VAL A 145 -19.13 -8.42 -11.54
C VAL A 145 -19.82 -8.37 -10.17
N GLY A 146 -19.34 -7.51 -9.26
CA GLY A 146 -19.93 -7.30 -7.95
C GLY A 146 -19.97 -5.84 -7.56
N SER A 147 -20.95 -5.47 -6.74
CA SER A 147 -21.03 -4.16 -6.10
C SER A 147 -21.68 -4.27 -4.73
N TYR A 148 -21.27 -3.40 -3.80
CA TYR A 148 -21.86 -3.31 -2.47
C TYR A 148 -21.97 -1.86 -2.02
N LYS A 149 -23.17 -1.41 -1.65
CA LYS A 149 -23.39 -0.07 -1.09
C LYS A 149 -22.86 -0.02 0.34
N THR A 150 -21.89 0.86 0.58
CA THR A 150 -21.15 0.92 1.86
C THR A 150 -21.75 1.90 2.85
N GLY A 151 -22.51 2.88 2.36
CA GLY A 151 -22.76 4.14 3.07
C GLY A 151 -21.64 5.15 2.84
N HIS A 152 -21.82 6.35 3.39
CA HIS A 152 -20.97 7.52 3.10
C HIS A 152 -19.47 7.22 3.16
N ALA A 153 -18.74 7.55 2.09
CA ALA A 153 -17.29 7.66 2.05
C ALA A 153 -16.48 6.37 2.29
N ALA A 154 -16.63 5.37 1.41
CA ALA A 154 -15.74 4.19 1.38
C ALA A 154 -14.33 4.58 0.95
N HIS A 155 -13.33 4.34 1.81
CA HIS A 155 -11.98 4.82 1.59
C HIS A 155 -10.98 3.70 1.24
N SER A 156 -11.17 2.48 1.72
CA SER A 156 -10.30 1.34 1.37
C SER A 156 -11.06 0.03 1.29
N VAL A 157 -10.49 -0.95 0.60
CA VAL A 157 -10.96 -2.34 0.61
C VAL A 157 -9.76 -3.28 0.55
N ILE A 158 -9.64 -4.21 1.49
CA ILE A 158 -8.62 -5.29 1.47
C ILE A 158 -9.31 -6.64 1.53
N VAL A 159 -8.64 -7.69 1.05
CA VAL A 159 -9.15 -9.07 1.05
C VAL A 159 -8.22 -9.94 1.90
N ASP A 160 -8.78 -10.90 2.61
CA ASP A 160 -7.99 -11.93 3.31
C ASP A 160 -7.23 -12.84 2.34
N ASP A 161 -6.23 -13.56 2.86
CA ASP A 161 -5.39 -14.45 2.04
C ASP A 161 -6.19 -15.60 1.41
N ALA A 162 -7.34 -15.96 1.99
CA ALA A 162 -8.23 -16.99 1.46
C ALA A 162 -9.05 -16.50 0.25
N GLY A 163 -9.14 -15.18 0.02
CA GLY A 163 -9.97 -14.60 -1.03
C GLY A 163 -11.47 -14.68 -0.74
N GLN A 164 -11.87 -14.78 0.53
CA GLN A 164 -13.25 -15.04 0.96
C GLN A 164 -13.88 -13.89 1.73
N THR A 165 -13.08 -13.02 2.34
CA THR A 165 -13.58 -11.90 3.12
C THR A 165 -12.94 -10.59 2.68
N ALA A 166 -13.76 -9.59 2.37
CA ALA A 166 -13.34 -8.23 2.10
C ALA A 166 -13.66 -7.31 3.29
N TYR A 167 -12.69 -6.48 3.67
CA TYR A 167 -12.81 -5.49 4.75
C TYR A 167 -12.73 -4.08 4.19
N VAL A 168 -13.70 -3.23 4.52
CA VAL A 168 -13.83 -1.88 3.93
C VAL A 168 -13.70 -0.83 5.02
N GLY A 169 -12.67 0.01 4.96
CA GLY A 169 -12.62 1.22 5.80
C GLY A 169 -13.62 2.25 5.27
N ASN A 170 -14.66 2.53 6.05
CA ASN A 170 -15.75 3.41 5.64
C ASN A 170 -15.76 4.70 6.50
N LEU A 171 -15.04 5.70 6.01
CA LEU A 171 -14.69 6.94 6.72
C LEU A 171 -15.94 7.65 7.24
N GLY A 172 -16.94 7.84 6.38
CA GLY A 172 -18.12 8.65 6.68
C GLY A 172 -19.10 8.04 7.69
N THR A 173 -18.85 6.82 8.16
CA THR A 173 -19.78 6.08 9.02
C THR A 173 -19.18 5.54 10.32
N ASP A 174 -17.89 5.76 10.55
CA ASP A 174 -17.13 5.17 11.67
C ASP A 174 -17.26 3.64 11.76
N ARG A 175 -17.18 2.99 10.59
CA ARG A 175 -17.30 1.54 10.46
C ARG A 175 -16.18 0.95 9.62
N VAL A 176 -15.75 -0.24 10.01
CA VAL A 176 -15.09 -1.19 9.12
C VAL A 176 -16.15 -2.21 8.69
N LEU A 177 -16.48 -2.26 7.40
CA LEU A 177 -17.39 -3.27 6.88
C LEU A 177 -16.64 -4.61 6.76
N GLN A 178 -17.37 -5.70 6.93
CA GLN A 178 -16.89 -7.07 6.76
C GLN A 178 -17.85 -7.79 5.82
N LEU A 179 -17.35 -8.21 4.67
CA LEU A 179 -18.16 -8.71 3.56
C LEU A 179 -17.63 -10.06 3.11
N LYS A 180 -18.53 -11.01 2.82
CA LYS A 180 -18.19 -12.24 2.10
C LYS A 180 -17.95 -11.89 0.63
N LEU A 181 -16.91 -12.46 0.05
CA LEU A 181 -16.59 -12.43 -1.38
C LEU A 181 -16.82 -13.84 -1.95
N SER A 182 -17.76 -13.98 -2.89
CA SER A 182 -18.03 -15.27 -3.55
C SER A 182 -17.02 -15.56 -4.67
N SER A 183 -16.96 -16.81 -5.14
CA SER A 183 -16.19 -17.22 -6.32
C SER A 183 -16.62 -16.52 -7.61
N GLU A 184 -17.83 -15.98 -7.64
CA GLU A 184 -18.39 -15.23 -8.75
C GLU A 184 -18.06 -13.73 -8.67
N GLY A 185 -17.56 -13.28 -7.52
CA GLY A 185 -17.21 -11.88 -7.24
C GLY A 185 -18.34 -11.09 -6.57
N GLU A 186 -19.39 -11.77 -6.08
CA GLU A 186 -20.48 -11.12 -5.37
C GLU A 186 -20.06 -10.76 -3.94
N LEU A 187 -20.51 -9.59 -3.47
CA LEU A 187 -20.29 -9.11 -2.11
C LEU A 187 -21.58 -9.19 -1.30
N SER A 188 -21.50 -9.76 -0.11
CA SER A 188 -22.63 -9.79 0.84
C SER A 188 -22.15 -9.56 2.28
N ALA A 189 -23.03 -9.12 3.17
CA ALA A 189 -22.67 -8.87 4.56
C ALA A 189 -22.15 -10.14 5.26
N LEU A 190 -21.02 -10.04 5.95
CA LEU A 190 -20.56 -11.06 6.90
C LEU A 190 -21.07 -10.72 8.31
N ALA A 191 -21.80 -11.64 8.93
CA ALA A 191 -22.52 -11.40 10.19
C ALA A 191 -23.38 -10.12 10.12
N ASN A 192 -23.16 -9.17 11.03
CA ASN A 192 -23.88 -7.88 11.03
C ASN A 192 -23.40 -6.90 9.93
N GLY A 193 -22.45 -7.30 9.09
CA GLY A 193 -21.93 -6.54 7.96
C GLY A 193 -20.86 -5.49 8.32
N TYR A 194 -20.70 -5.15 9.59
CA TYR A 194 -19.68 -4.19 10.04
C TYR A 194 -19.35 -4.31 11.52
N VAL A 195 -18.22 -3.70 11.88
CA VAL A 195 -17.81 -3.35 13.24
C VAL A 195 -17.62 -1.85 13.36
N LYS A 196 -17.86 -1.30 14.55
CA LYS A 196 -17.69 0.15 14.82
C LYS A 196 -16.26 0.45 15.26
N THR A 197 -15.77 1.62 14.87
CA THR A 197 -14.59 2.27 15.46
C THR A 197 -15.04 3.37 16.42
N GLU A 198 -14.08 4.04 17.07
CA GLU A 198 -14.37 5.26 17.82
C GLU A 198 -15.10 6.31 16.97
N ALA A 199 -16.01 7.06 17.60
CA ALA A 199 -16.82 8.06 16.92
C ALA A 199 -15.94 9.22 16.41
N GLY A 200 -16.16 9.63 15.17
CA GLY A 200 -15.35 10.63 14.48
C GLY A 200 -13.95 10.14 14.10
N ASN A 201 -13.61 8.86 14.27
CA ASN A 201 -12.26 8.40 13.94
C ASN A 201 -12.03 8.41 12.42
N GLY A 202 -13.06 8.11 11.62
CA GLY A 202 -13.01 8.10 10.17
C GLY A 202 -12.17 6.96 9.58
N PRO A 203 -12.60 5.68 9.69
CA PRO A 203 -11.84 4.51 9.22
C PRO A 203 -11.33 4.66 7.79
N ARG A 204 -10.01 4.62 7.63
CA ARG A 204 -9.33 4.85 6.35
C ARG A 204 -8.73 3.56 5.81
N HIS A 205 -7.45 3.31 6.02
CA HIS A 205 -6.76 2.11 5.53
C HIS A 205 -6.70 1.02 6.61
N SER A 206 -6.65 -0.23 6.17
CA SER A 206 -6.52 -1.40 7.03
C SER A 206 -5.35 -2.27 6.60
N VAL A 207 -4.77 -3.01 7.55
CA VAL A 207 -3.79 -4.07 7.30
C VAL A 207 -4.13 -5.31 8.13
N LEU A 208 -3.96 -6.50 7.54
CA LEU A 208 -4.08 -7.79 8.23
C LEU A 208 -2.72 -8.23 8.76
N SER A 209 -2.69 -8.87 9.93
CA SER A 209 -1.49 -9.55 10.41
C SER A 209 -1.13 -10.74 9.49
N PRO A 210 0.15 -11.16 9.40
CA PRO A 210 0.56 -12.20 8.45
C PRO A 210 -0.07 -13.56 8.78
N ASP A 211 -0.44 -13.77 10.04
CA ASP A 211 -1.16 -14.94 10.52
C ASP A 211 -2.69 -14.83 10.40
N GLN A 212 -3.20 -13.73 9.80
CA GLN A 212 -4.62 -13.46 9.58
C GLN A 212 -5.47 -13.42 10.87
N ARG A 213 -4.85 -13.29 12.05
CA ARG A 213 -5.55 -13.25 13.35
C ARG A 213 -6.03 -11.85 13.76
N TYR A 214 -5.40 -10.81 13.23
CA TYR A 214 -5.71 -9.43 13.57
C TYR A 214 -5.86 -8.56 12.32
N LEU A 215 -6.74 -7.56 12.43
CA LEU A 215 -6.86 -6.46 11.50
C LEU A 215 -6.66 -5.15 12.26
N TYR A 216 -5.82 -4.27 11.72
CA TYR A 216 -5.61 -2.92 12.24
C TYR A 216 -6.17 -1.93 11.24
N ASN A 217 -7.02 -1.01 11.68
CA ASN A 217 -7.53 0.08 10.87
C ASN A 217 -7.10 1.42 11.46
N VAL A 218 -6.54 2.30 10.63
CA VAL A 218 -6.24 3.68 11.02
C VAL A 218 -7.40 4.60 10.63
N GLY A 219 -7.86 5.44 11.55
CA GLY A 219 -8.82 6.51 11.25
C GLY A 219 -8.13 7.78 10.73
N GLU A 220 -8.65 8.38 9.65
CA GLU A 220 -8.10 9.60 9.04
C GLU A 220 -8.22 10.82 9.97
N MET A 221 -9.35 10.94 10.68
CA MET A 221 -9.74 12.15 11.40
C MET A 221 -9.36 12.09 12.88
N GLY A 222 -9.53 10.93 13.52
CA GLY A 222 -9.10 10.71 14.90
C GLY A 222 -7.65 10.26 15.01
N GLY A 223 -7.09 9.67 13.95
CA GLY A 223 -5.74 9.09 13.97
C GLY A 223 -5.62 7.91 14.93
N ILE A 224 -6.75 7.34 15.40
CA ILE A 224 -6.77 6.20 16.31
C ILE A 224 -6.65 4.95 15.47
N ILE A 225 -5.73 4.07 15.86
CA ILE A 225 -5.62 2.73 15.30
C ILE A 225 -6.57 1.83 16.09
N THR A 226 -7.59 1.27 15.42
CA THR A 226 -8.49 0.29 16.01
C THR A 226 -7.99 -1.11 15.69
N GLN A 227 -7.80 -1.93 16.72
CA GLN A 227 -7.40 -3.32 16.62
C GLN A 227 -8.63 -4.23 16.69
N PHE A 228 -8.75 -5.12 15.71
CA PHE A 228 -9.75 -6.16 15.66
C PHE A 228 -9.11 -7.55 15.70
N ARG A 229 -9.66 -8.44 16.51
CA ARG A 229 -9.39 -9.89 16.40
C ARG A 229 -10.30 -10.47 15.33
N ARG A 230 -9.75 -11.30 14.45
CA ARG A 230 -10.44 -12.02 13.39
C ARG A 230 -10.67 -13.47 13.83
N ASN A 231 -11.89 -13.99 13.67
CA ASN A 231 -12.17 -15.42 13.86
C ASN A 231 -11.94 -16.21 12.56
N GLU A 232 -12.11 -17.53 12.61
CA GLU A 232 -11.89 -18.41 11.43
C GLU A 232 -12.82 -18.09 10.26
N GLN A 233 -14.03 -17.57 10.53
CA GLN A 233 -15.02 -17.16 9.53
C GLN A 233 -14.76 -15.75 8.98
N GLY A 234 -13.72 -15.06 9.47
CA GLY A 234 -13.39 -13.70 9.07
C GLY A 234 -14.14 -12.59 9.81
N GLU A 235 -14.94 -12.91 10.82
CA GLU A 235 -15.65 -11.90 11.60
C GLU A 235 -14.68 -11.15 12.53
N LEU A 236 -14.87 -9.84 12.62
CA LEU A 236 -14.07 -8.95 13.44
C LEU A 236 -14.70 -8.73 14.81
N SER A 237 -13.86 -8.66 15.84
CA SER A 237 -14.23 -8.18 17.18
C SER A 237 -13.22 -7.12 17.62
N LYS A 238 -13.69 -5.92 17.99
CA LYS A 238 -12.82 -4.85 18.50
C LYS A 238 -12.20 -5.30 19.82
N VAL A 239 -10.86 -5.28 19.91
CA VAL A 239 -10.10 -5.74 21.09
C VAL A 239 -9.16 -4.68 21.67
N GLY A 240 -8.94 -3.58 20.96
CA GLY A 240 -8.08 -2.50 21.44
C GLY A 240 -8.11 -1.27 20.55
N GLU A 241 -7.64 -0.16 21.10
CA GLU A 241 -7.44 1.10 20.40
C GLU A 241 -6.12 1.72 20.82
N THR A 242 -5.44 2.37 19.88
CA THR A 242 -4.20 3.10 20.12
C THR A 242 -4.39 4.54 19.64
N PRO A 243 -4.36 5.55 20.53
CA PRO A 243 -4.51 6.94 20.15
C PRO A 243 -3.41 7.42 19.19
N ASN A 244 -3.68 8.51 18.47
CA ASN A 244 -2.69 9.17 17.63
C ASN A 244 -1.50 9.64 18.50
N ALA A 245 -0.30 9.12 18.23
CA ALA A 245 0.88 9.37 19.07
C ALA A 245 1.44 10.80 18.94
N VAL A 246 1.21 11.46 17.80
CA VAL A 246 1.81 12.75 17.46
C VAL A 246 0.88 13.94 17.71
N ALA A 247 -0.41 13.70 17.96
CA ALA A 247 -1.40 14.76 18.08
C ALA A 247 -1.07 15.78 19.18
N ALA A 248 -0.64 15.32 20.36
CA ALA A 248 -0.27 16.21 21.46
C ALA A 248 1.00 17.01 21.14
N GLU A 249 2.04 16.35 20.63
CA GLU A 249 3.33 16.97 20.30
C GLU A 249 3.18 18.07 19.24
N TYR A 250 2.42 17.78 18.19
CA TYR A 250 2.20 18.71 17.07
C TYR A 250 0.95 19.58 17.24
N LYS A 251 0.29 19.53 18.40
CA LYS A 251 -0.94 20.28 18.72
C LYS A 251 -2.03 20.11 17.67
N LEU A 252 -2.18 18.89 17.16
CA LEU A 252 -3.17 18.57 16.15
C LEU A 252 -4.56 18.56 16.76
N GLN A 253 -5.48 19.30 16.14
CA GLN A 253 -6.89 19.21 16.45
C GLN A 253 -7.54 18.03 15.73
N HIS A 254 -8.73 17.63 16.19
CA HIS A 254 -9.50 16.58 15.52
C HIS A 254 -9.70 16.90 14.03
N GLY A 255 -9.55 15.88 13.20
CA GLY A 255 -9.70 15.98 11.76
C GLY A 255 -11.14 16.19 11.32
N HIS A 256 -11.28 16.52 10.03
CA HIS A 256 -12.56 16.58 9.34
C HIS A 256 -12.41 15.92 7.98
N GLU A 257 -13.54 15.44 7.46
CA GLU A 257 -13.68 15.12 6.05
C GLU A 257 -13.39 16.37 5.20
N ARG A 258 -12.70 16.15 4.07
CA ARG A 258 -12.16 17.23 3.22
C ARG A 258 -12.78 17.17 1.83
N PRO A 259 -14.00 17.73 1.64
CA PRO A 259 -14.64 17.78 0.34
C PRO A 259 -13.89 18.73 -0.61
N ALA A 260 -14.28 18.73 -1.88
CA ALA A 260 -13.75 19.67 -2.86
C ALA A 260 -13.90 21.13 -2.37
N GLY A 261 -12.80 21.91 -2.44
CA GLY A 261 -12.77 23.28 -1.94
C GLY A 261 -12.55 23.43 -0.44
N TYR A 262 -12.34 22.33 0.31
CA TYR A 262 -11.95 22.39 1.72
C TYR A 262 -10.68 23.23 1.90
N SER A 263 -10.78 24.26 2.74
CA SER A 263 -9.68 25.14 3.11
C SER A 263 -9.71 25.34 4.61
N ASP A 264 -8.72 24.77 5.29
CA ASP A 264 -8.52 24.93 6.72
C ASP A 264 -7.02 25.02 6.99
N THR A 265 -6.62 26.04 7.74
CA THR A 265 -5.22 26.26 8.15
C THR A 265 -4.93 25.70 9.54
N THR A 266 -5.96 25.22 10.25
CA THR A 266 -5.82 24.53 11.52
C THR A 266 -4.96 23.28 11.34
N PRO A 267 -3.93 23.06 12.17
CA PRO A 267 -3.19 21.80 12.15
C PRO A 267 -4.13 20.70 12.66
N ARG A 268 -4.69 19.91 11.75
CA ARG A 268 -5.62 18.82 12.07
C ARG A 268 -4.99 17.47 11.86
N ILE A 269 -5.40 16.49 12.65
CA ILE A 269 -5.06 15.09 12.41
C ILE A 269 -5.48 14.72 10.99
N TRP A 270 -4.55 14.10 10.27
CA TRP A 270 -4.75 13.65 8.91
C TRP A 270 -3.96 12.37 8.61
N SER A 271 -4.19 11.35 9.43
CA SER A 271 -3.58 10.05 9.25
C SER A 271 -3.94 9.47 7.88
N ALA A 272 -3.01 8.74 7.27
CA ALA A 272 -3.20 8.21 5.92
C ALA A 272 -2.99 6.71 5.88
N ASP A 273 -1.76 6.26 5.70
CA ASP A 273 -1.49 4.87 5.36
C ASP A 273 -1.10 4.06 6.60
N ILE A 274 -1.27 2.75 6.52
CA ILE A 274 -0.91 1.80 7.58
C ILE A 274 -0.33 0.54 6.95
N HIS A 275 0.86 0.14 7.40
CA HIS A 275 1.51 -1.08 6.93
C HIS A 275 2.17 -1.82 8.09
N LEU A 276 2.27 -3.13 7.92
CA LEU A 276 2.90 -4.04 8.86
C LEU A 276 4.11 -4.68 8.19
N THR A 277 5.20 -4.87 8.94
CA THR A 277 6.34 -5.63 8.43
C THR A 277 5.92 -7.08 8.13
N PRO A 278 6.53 -7.75 7.13
CA PRO A 278 6.14 -9.11 6.75
C PRO A 278 6.27 -10.16 7.87
N ASN A 279 7.18 -9.94 8.82
CA ASN A 279 7.33 -10.77 10.03
C ASN A 279 6.29 -10.46 11.13
N GLY A 280 5.45 -9.44 10.94
CA GLY A 280 4.41 -9.03 11.87
C GLY A 280 4.90 -8.31 13.13
N HIS A 281 6.19 -7.97 13.23
CA HIS A 281 6.76 -7.39 14.46
C HIS A 281 6.53 -5.88 14.59
N PHE A 282 6.43 -5.15 13.48
CA PHE A 282 6.33 -3.69 13.48
C PHE A 282 5.19 -3.21 12.60
N LEU A 283 4.48 -2.20 13.08
CA LEU A 283 3.40 -1.51 12.39
C LEU A 283 3.74 -0.02 12.27
N TYR A 284 3.53 0.57 11.10
CA TYR A 284 3.76 1.99 10.88
C TYR A 284 2.48 2.67 10.40
N VAL A 285 2.31 3.95 10.75
CA VAL A 285 1.21 4.80 10.30
C VAL A 285 1.75 6.15 9.85
N SER A 286 1.28 6.65 8.71
CA SER A 286 1.63 7.99 8.23
C SER A 286 0.65 9.06 8.70
N GLU A 287 1.16 10.26 8.99
CA GLU A 287 0.37 11.43 9.38
C GLU A 287 0.75 12.63 8.50
N ARG A 288 -0.23 13.08 7.69
CA ARG A 288 0.01 14.07 6.63
C ARG A 288 0.32 15.47 7.15
N THR A 289 -0.28 15.88 8.26
CA THR A 289 -0.14 17.26 8.75
C THR A 289 1.22 17.52 9.40
N SER A 290 1.65 16.62 10.28
CA SER A 290 2.96 16.63 10.95
C SER A 290 4.10 16.13 10.05
N SER A 291 3.78 15.47 8.94
CA SER A 291 4.75 14.84 8.02
C SER A 291 5.63 13.82 8.74
N THR A 292 4.97 12.86 9.40
CA THR A 292 5.64 11.83 10.20
C THR A 292 5.18 10.42 9.83
N LEU A 293 6.05 9.44 10.11
CA LEU A 293 5.68 8.04 10.28
C LEU A 293 5.82 7.68 11.76
N THR A 294 4.76 7.16 12.36
CA THR A 294 4.78 6.62 13.74
C THR A 294 4.89 5.11 13.68
N GLY A 295 5.83 4.52 14.43
CA GLY A 295 6.07 3.08 14.50
C GLY A 295 5.65 2.48 15.83
N TYR A 296 5.15 1.24 15.77
CA TYR A 296 4.69 0.46 16.91
C TYR A 296 5.24 -0.96 16.85
N ARG A 297 5.64 -1.51 18.00
CA ARG A 297 5.90 -2.94 18.15
C ARG A 297 4.59 -3.66 18.34
N VAL A 298 4.40 -4.77 17.63
CA VAL A 298 3.23 -5.63 17.76
C VAL A 298 3.55 -6.79 18.71
N ASN A 299 2.72 -6.96 19.73
CA ASN A 299 2.80 -8.12 20.60
C ASN A 299 2.33 -9.37 19.84
N SER A 300 3.18 -10.40 19.73
CA SER A 300 2.85 -11.60 18.95
C SER A 300 1.72 -12.46 19.56
N ALA A 301 1.49 -12.35 20.87
CA ALA A 301 0.46 -13.12 21.56
C ALA A 301 -0.93 -12.51 21.36
N ASP A 302 -1.07 -11.20 21.59
CA ASP A 302 -2.37 -10.51 21.63
C ASP A 302 -2.55 -9.39 20.60
N GLY A 303 -1.53 -9.13 19.77
CA GLY A 303 -1.54 -8.12 18.71
C GLY A 303 -1.48 -6.67 19.20
N LYS A 304 -1.34 -6.41 20.50
CA LYS A 304 -1.33 -5.04 21.02
C LYS A 304 -0.14 -4.23 20.50
N LEU A 305 -0.37 -2.94 20.29
CA LEU A 305 0.62 -2.00 19.79
C LEU A 305 1.31 -1.29 20.95
N THR A 306 2.64 -1.26 20.92
CA THR A 306 3.48 -0.46 21.83
C THR A 306 4.26 0.55 21.02
N LEU A 307 4.14 1.84 21.34
CA LEU A 307 4.85 2.91 20.62
C LEU A 307 6.37 2.69 20.65
N ILE A 308 7.00 2.76 19.48
CA ILE A 308 8.46 2.76 19.31
C ILE A 308 8.97 4.20 19.20
N GLY A 309 8.33 4.99 18.34
CA GLY A 309 8.74 6.36 18.05
C GLY A 309 7.98 6.95 16.87
N SER A 310 8.31 8.20 16.55
CA SER A 310 7.83 8.92 15.38
C SER A 310 8.99 9.62 14.69
N TRP A 311 9.03 9.56 13.36
CA TRP A 311 10.13 10.09 12.56
C TRP A 311 9.59 11.05 11.49
N PRO A 312 10.22 12.23 11.32
CA PRO A 312 9.96 13.10 10.18
C PRO A 312 10.26 12.39 8.87
N VAL A 313 9.35 12.54 7.91
CA VAL A 313 9.47 11.97 6.56
C VAL A 313 9.10 13.01 5.50
N GLU A 314 8.95 12.56 4.26
CA GLU A 314 8.53 13.35 3.11
C GLU A 314 7.29 14.18 3.44
N LYS A 315 7.27 15.44 2.99
CA LYS A 315 6.20 16.37 3.33
C LYS A 315 4.83 15.86 2.86
N GLN A 316 3.88 15.78 3.79
CA GLN A 316 2.51 15.29 3.57
C GLN A 316 2.49 13.81 3.10
N PRO A 317 2.97 12.85 3.92
CA PRO A 317 3.15 11.46 3.53
C PRO A 317 1.81 10.72 3.43
N ARG A 318 1.29 10.59 2.21
CA ARG A 318 0.02 9.90 1.96
C ARG A 318 0.15 8.39 1.85
N SER A 319 1.31 7.91 1.39
CA SER A 319 1.56 6.48 1.20
C SER A 319 3.02 6.15 1.43
N PHE A 320 3.23 4.93 1.88
CA PHE A 320 4.54 4.30 1.98
C PHE A 320 4.37 2.80 1.74
N ALA A 321 5.47 2.08 1.57
CA ALA A 321 5.47 0.63 1.47
C ALA A 321 6.72 0.04 2.13
N ILE A 322 6.66 -1.23 2.47
CA ILE A 322 7.75 -1.98 3.11
C ILE A 322 8.17 -3.13 2.19
N THR A 323 9.47 -3.37 2.04
CA THR A 323 9.99 -4.50 1.27
C THR A 323 9.59 -5.84 1.87
N GLN A 324 9.54 -6.88 1.04
CA GLN A 324 9.08 -8.22 1.47
C GLN A 324 10.01 -8.88 2.50
N ASP A 325 11.28 -8.46 2.56
CA ASP A 325 12.22 -8.86 3.61
C ASP A 325 12.09 -8.04 4.90
N GLY A 326 11.25 -6.99 4.89
CA GLY A 326 11.00 -6.11 6.02
C GLY A 326 12.14 -5.14 6.36
N ARG A 327 13.18 -5.05 5.52
CA ARG A 327 14.38 -4.24 5.81
C ARG A 327 14.23 -2.78 5.43
N TRP A 328 13.49 -2.50 4.36
CA TRP A 328 13.39 -1.15 3.82
C TRP A 328 11.95 -0.66 3.81
N LEU A 329 11.79 0.61 4.20
CA LEU A 329 10.57 1.36 4.04
C LEU A 329 10.79 2.47 3.01
N VAL A 330 9.85 2.64 2.08
CA VAL A 330 9.87 3.71 1.08
C VAL A 330 8.64 4.58 1.25
N ALA A 331 8.82 5.89 1.42
CA ALA A 331 7.75 6.84 1.66
C ALA A 331 7.72 7.95 0.59
N SER A 332 6.50 8.33 0.18
CA SER A 332 6.25 9.46 -0.70
C SER A 332 5.37 10.49 -0.01
N GLY A 333 5.49 11.76 -0.42
CA GLY A 333 4.69 12.84 0.12
C GLY A 333 4.05 13.69 -0.98
N GLU A 334 2.76 14.02 -0.82
CA GLU A 334 1.96 14.79 -1.77
C GLU A 334 2.59 16.17 -2.07
N LYS A 335 3.38 16.71 -1.13
CA LYS A 335 4.08 18.00 -1.25
C LYS A 335 5.60 17.88 -1.21
N SER A 336 6.13 16.67 -1.37
CA SER A 336 7.56 16.41 -1.43
C SER A 336 8.08 16.55 -2.86
N GLN A 337 9.35 16.91 -3.02
CA GLN A 337 10.07 16.84 -4.31
C GLN A 337 10.91 15.56 -4.43
N VAL A 338 10.87 14.71 -3.41
CA VAL A 338 11.62 13.46 -3.32
C VAL A 338 10.77 12.34 -2.73
N THR A 339 11.12 11.11 -3.11
CA THR A 339 10.72 9.87 -2.43
C THR A 339 11.90 9.42 -1.57
N GLY A 340 11.65 9.08 -0.31
CA GLY A 340 12.68 8.66 0.64
C GLY A 340 12.68 7.17 0.89
N SER A 341 13.84 6.65 1.27
CA SER A 341 14.06 5.28 1.72
C SER A 341 14.68 5.26 3.11
N TYR A 342 14.21 4.30 3.90
CA TYR A 342 14.51 4.18 5.31
C TYR A 342 14.87 2.74 5.64
N ASP A 343 15.96 2.54 6.37
CA ASP A 343 16.29 1.31 7.05
C ASP A 343 15.32 1.11 8.22
N ILE A 344 14.75 -0.08 8.33
CA ILE A 344 14.02 -0.54 9.50
C ILE A 344 15.00 -1.32 10.37
N ASP A 345 15.34 -0.77 11.53
CA ASP A 345 16.18 -1.49 12.49
C ASP A 345 15.48 -2.78 12.93
N ALA A 346 16.13 -3.93 12.71
CA ALA A 346 15.50 -5.23 12.85
C ALA A 346 15.05 -5.57 14.28
N GLU A 347 15.68 -4.97 15.29
CA GLU A 347 15.39 -5.24 16.71
C GLU A 347 14.38 -4.24 17.27
N SER A 348 14.61 -2.95 17.04
CA SER A 348 13.84 -1.85 17.62
C SER A 348 12.64 -1.43 16.76
N GLY A 349 12.71 -1.64 15.44
CA GLY A 349 11.75 -1.10 14.47
C GLY A 349 11.94 0.40 14.21
N ALA A 350 13.04 1.00 14.66
CA ALA A 350 13.33 2.41 14.41
C ALA A 350 13.63 2.67 12.93
N LEU A 351 13.15 3.81 12.42
CA LEU A 351 13.44 4.23 11.05
C LEU A 351 14.69 5.10 10.99
N LYS A 352 15.59 4.77 10.07
CA LYS A 352 16.75 5.60 9.72
C LYS A 352 16.76 5.88 8.23
N ARG A 353 16.74 7.15 7.85
CA ARG A 353 16.83 7.55 6.44
C ARG A 353 18.17 7.12 5.84
N VAL A 354 18.13 6.48 4.67
CA VAL A 354 19.33 5.95 3.98
C VAL A 354 19.49 6.46 2.55
N GLY A 355 18.41 6.92 1.91
CA GLY A 355 18.47 7.41 0.55
C GLY A 355 17.23 8.19 0.14
N GLU A 356 17.34 8.86 -1.00
CA GLU A 356 16.24 9.58 -1.63
C GLU A 356 16.44 9.62 -3.15
N ALA A 357 15.34 9.82 -3.87
CA ALA A 357 15.39 10.09 -5.30
C ALA A 357 14.32 11.13 -5.67
N PRO A 358 14.49 11.88 -6.78
CA PRO A 358 13.51 12.87 -7.22
C PRO A 358 12.12 12.26 -7.42
N ALA A 359 11.09 12.98 -7.00
CA ALA A 359 9.68 12.66 -7.21
C ALA A 359 8.98 13.79 -7.98
N GLY A 360 7.92 13.42 -8.68
CA GLY A 360 7.02 14.32 -9.38
C GLY A 360 5.94 14.91 -8.46
N GLY A 361 5.04 15.67 -9.07
CA GLY A 361 3.93 16.34 -8.39
C GLY A 361 2.91 15.36 -7.80
N ASP A 362 2.46 15.63 -6.57
CA ASP A 362 1.45 14.84 -5.85
C ASP A 362 1.79 13.33 -5.79
N ALA A 363 3.01 13.02 -5.32
CA ALA A 363 3.50 11.66 -5.16
C ALA A 363 2.79 10.94 -4.00
N ASN A 364 1.80 10.09 -4.30
CA ASN A 364 0.76 9.75 -3.33
C ASN A 364 0.37 8.27 -3.22
N TRP A 365 1.08 7.37 -3.89
CA TRP A 365 0.96 5.93 -3.71
C TRP A 365 2.29 5.25 -3.96
N VAL A 366 2.68 4.31 -3.09
CA VAL A 366 3.93 3.54 -3.22
C VAL A 366 3.61 2.06 -3.35
N THR A 367 4.31 1.35 -4.22
CA THR A 367 4.22 -0.10 -4.40
C THR A 367 5.62 -0.65 -4.67
N ILE A 368 5.94 -1.82 -4.12
CA ILE A 368 7.27 -2.42 -4.22
C ILE A 368 7.14 -3.83 -4.81
N VAL A 369 8.04 -4.15 -5.73
CA VAL A 369 8.20 -5.50 -6.29
C VAL A 369 9.65 -5.93 -6.08
N SER A 370 9.85 -7.06 -5.44
CA SER A 370 11.17 -7.69 -5.24
C SER A 370 11.19 -9.04 -5.94
N ASP A 371 12.35 -9.43 -6.46
CA ASP A 371 12.61 -10.74 -7.07
C ASP A 371 12.51 -11.93 -6.11
#